data_AF-A0A9W8QAX3-F1
#
_entry.id   AF-A0A9W8QAX3-F1
#
_cell.length_a   1.000
_cell.length_b   1.000
_cell.length_c   1.000
_cell.angle_alpha   90.00
_cell.angle_beta   90.00
_cell.angle_gamma   90.00
#
_symmetry.space_group_name_H-M   'P 1'
#
loop_
_entity.id
_entity.type
_entity.pdbx_description
1 polymer ?
#
loop_
_entity_poly.entity_id
_entity_poly.type
_entity_poly.pdbx_seq_one_letter_code
_entity_poly.pdbx_strand_id
1 'polypeptide(L)' 'MFCRNWCGLPREVHFPSGLKELGYFVNAEDEVRSIANPDYYFNYFLSKNSRVNHRQRVQFDGVPTPGEREHMRKPS' A
#
# COMPACT_ATOMS: atom_id res chain seq x y z
N MET A 1 -26.51 14.17 17.88
CA MET A 1 -25.15 13.63 17.64
C MET A 1 -25.30 12.22 17.10
N PHE A 2 -24.72 11.90 15.94
CA PHE A 2 -24.81 10.57 15.35
C PHE A 2 -23.76 9.65 15.98
N CYS A 3 -24.17 8.79 16.91
CA CYS A 3 -23.34 7.67 17.36
C CYS A 3 -23.32 6.63 16.24
N ARG A 4 -22.17 6.47 15.59
CA ARG A 4 -22.00 5.53 14.47
C ARG A 4 -21.58 4.18 15.05
N ASN A 5 -22.45 3.16 14.95
CA ASN A 5 -22.06 1.79 15.29
C ASN A 5 -20.83 1.39 14.47
N TRP A 6 -19.80 0.85 15.13
CA TRP A 6 -18.57 0.38 14.48
C TRP A 6 -18.84 -0.65 13.37
N CYS A 7 -19.92 -1.42 13.48
CA CYS A 7 -20.36 -2.39 12.47
C CYS A 7 -20.94 -1.76 11.19
N GLY A 8 -21.21 -0.45 11.18
CA GLY A 8 -21.76 0.28 10.03
C GLY A 8 -20.71 1.00 9.17
N LEU A 9 -19.42 0.82 9.47
CA LEU A 9 -18.35 1.33 8.63
C LEU A 9 -18.18 0.45 7.38
N PRO A 10 -17.89 1.04 6.20
CA PRO A 10 -17.53 0.26 5.03
C PRO A 10 -16.38 -0.68 5.35
N ARG A 11 -16.48 -1.93 4.86
CA ARG A 11 -15.40 -2.90 5.00
C ARG A 11 -14.09 -2.30 4.49
N GLU A 12 -13.05 -2.45 5.29
CA GLU A 12 -11.70 -2.03 4.95
C GLU A 12 -11.21 -2.74 3.68
N VAL A 13 -10.57 -2.01 2.78
CA VAL A 13 -9.92 -2.60 1.60
C VAL A 13 -8.59 -3.18 2.05
N HIS A 14 -8.41 -4.47 1.84
CA HIS A 14 -7.17 -5.18 2.13
C HIS A 14 -6.37 -5.35 0.84
N PHE A 15 -5.11 -4.89 0.88
CA PHE A 15 -4.15 -5.13 -0.18
C PHE A 15 -3.17 -6.23 0.27
N PRO A 16 -2.81 -7.16 -0.62
CA PRO A 16 -1.85 -8.21 -0.31
C PRO A 16 -0.44 -7.65 -0.19
N SER A 17 0.41 -8.29 0.62
CA SER A 17 1.74 -7.77 0.94
C SER A 17 2.83 -8.09 -0.07
N GLY A 18 2.59 -9.03 -0.99
CA GLY A 18 3.53 -9.33 -2.05
C GLY A 18 3.41 -8.37 -3.24
N LEU A 19 4.55 -7.91 -3.77
CA LEU A 19 4.61 -7.15 -5.03
C LEU A 19 3.90 -7.88 -6.18
N LYS A 20 4.13 -9.19 -6.28
CA LYS A 20 3.49 -10.07 -7.27
C LYS A 20 1.98 -10.17 -7.08
N GLU A 21 1.53 -10.21 -5.83
CA GLU A 21 0.11 -10.29 -5.47
C GLU A 21 -0.62 -8.95 -5.74
N LEU A 22 0.11 -7.84 -5.67
CA LEU A 22 -0.36 -6.52 -6.09
C LEU A 22 -0.43 -6.37 -7.63
N GLY A 23 0.03 -7.37 -8.39
CA GLY A 23 0.05 -7.33 -9.84
C GLY A 23 1.26 -6.61 -10.43
N TYR A 24 2.36 -6.51 -9.67
CA TYR A 24 3.60 -5.86 -10.10
C TYR A 24 4.81 -6.81 -10.04
N PHE A 25 5.82 -6.52 -10.82
CA PHE A 25 7.12 -7.19 -10.76
C PHE A 25 8.25 -6.18 -10.99
N VAL A 26 9.45 -6.53 -10.56
CA VAL A 26 10.66 -5.76 -10.85
C VAL A 26 11.29 -6.34 -12.11
N ASN A 27 11.53 -5.51 -13.12
CA ASN A 27 12.19 -5.93 -14.36
C ASN A 27 13.73 -6.00 -14.20
N ALA A 28 14.45 -6.34 -15.26
CA ALA A 28 15.92 -6.41 -15.23
C ALA A 28 16.62 -5.05 -15.05
N GLU A 29 15.89 -3.95 -15.26
CA GLU A 29 16.35 -2.57 -15.10
C GLU A 29 15.99 -2.00 -13.72
N ASP A 30 15.55 -2.86 -12.79
CA ASP A 30 15.14 -2.51 -11.42
C ASP A 30 13.90 -1.59 -11.36
N GLU A 31 13.05 -1.66 -12.38
CA GLU A 31 11.82 -0.87 -12.47
C GLU A 31 10.58 -1.70 -12.12
N VAL A 32 9.64 -1.05 -11.44
CA VAL A 32 8.37 -1.64 -11.04
C VAL A 32 7.39 -1.56 -12.21
N ARG A 33 7.10 -2.71 -12.82
CA ARG A 33 6.20 -2.85 -13.98
C ARG A 33 4.96 -3.67 -13.63
N SER A 34 3.85 -3.40 -14.33
CA SER A 34 2.63 -4.19 -14.16
C SER A 34 2.74 -5.55 -14.81
N ILE A 35 2.29 -6.60 -14.11
CA ILE A 35 2.21 -7.97 -14.63
C ILE A 35 1.20 -8.07 -15.78
N ALA A 36 0.12 -7.28 -15.73
CA ALA A 36 -0.92 -7.32 -16.76
C ALA A 36 -0.44 -6.72 -18.09
N ASN A 37 0.37 -5.65 -18.02
CA ASN A 37 1.05 -5.08 -19.19
C ASN A 37 2.36 -4.40 -18.74
N PRO A 38 3.53 -4.92 -19.16
CA PRO A 38 4.84 -4.43 -18.74
C PRO A 38 5.17 -3.00 -19.20
N ASP A 39 4.45 -2.47 -20.19
CA ASP A 39 4.62 -1.07 -20.63
C ASP A 39 4.15 -0.07 -19.57
N TYR A 40 3.25 -0.49 -18.67
CA TYR A 40 2.73 0.36 -17.61
C TYR A 40 3.55 0.25 -16.31
N TYR A 41 3.86 1.43 -15.76
CA TYR A 41 4.46 1.59 -14.44
C TYR A 41 3.45 1.39 -13.30
N PHE A 42 3.93 1.52 -12.06
CA PHE A 42 3.09 1.59 -10.88
C PHE A 42 2.00 2.67 -10.98
N ASN A 43 0.74 2.26 -10.78
CA ASN A 43 -0.39 3.18 -10.80
C ASN A 43 -0.88 3.42 -9.37
N TYR A 44 -0.68 4.65 -8.87
CA TYR A 44 -1.14 5.06 -7.55
C TYR A 44 -2.64 5.37 -7.51
N PHE A 45 -3.23 5.84 -8.61
CA PHE A 45 -4.60 6.34 -8.64
C PHE A 45 -5.59 5.25 -9.08
N LEU A 46 -5.80 4.23 -8.25
CA LEU A 46 -6.81 3.19 -8.53
C LEU A 46 -8.24 3.64 -8.22
N SER A 47 -8.40 4.51 -7.22
CA SER A 47 -9.70 4.96 -6.76
C SER A 47 -9.73 6.48 -6.61
N LYS A 48 -10.93 7.06 -6.75
CA LYS A 48 -11.19 8.45 -6.33
C LYS A 48 -11.02 8.64 -4.81
N ASN A 49 -11.07 7.55 -4.05
CA ASN A 49 -10.84 7.58 -2.61
C ASN A 49 -9.35 7.52 -2.31
N SER A 50 -8.78 8.65 -1.86
CA SER A 50 -7.37 8.76 -1.48
C SER A 50 -6.95 7.72 -0.43
N ARG A 51 -7.84 7.34 0.50
CA ARG A 51 -7.55 6.32 1.52
C ARG A 51 -7.16 5.00 0.89
N VAL A 52 -7.87 4.57 -0.15
CA VAL A 52 -7.61 3.29 -0.83
C VAL A 52 -6.23 3.32 -1.50
N ASN A 53 -5.91 4.42 -2.18
CA ASN A 53 -4.61 4.63 -2.84
C ASN A 53 -3.45 4.62 -1.82
N HIS A 54 -3.63 5.29 -0.68
CA HIS A 54 -2.64 5.28 0.41
C HIS A 54 -2.41 3.88 0.98
N ARG A 55 -3.46 3.07 1.15
CA ARG A 55 -3.31 1.71 1.70
C ARG A 55 -2.50 0.80 0.77
N GLN A 56 -2.73 0.89 -0.53
CA GLN A 56 -1.92 0.16 -1.51
C GLN A 56 -0.44 0.60 -1.45
N ARG A 57 -0.18 1.91 -1.33
CA ARG A 57 1.19 2.43 -1.21
C ARG A 57 1.91 1.97 0.04
N VAL A 58 1.26 2.00 1.21
CA VAL A 58 1.87 1.52 2.47
C VAL A 58 2.32 0.06 2.34
N GLN A 59 1.59 -0.72 1.56
CA GLN A 59 1.94 -2.10 1.32
C GLN A 59 3.15 -2.26 0.40
N PHE A 60 3.38 -1.26 -0.46
CA PHE A 60 4.52 -1.16 -1.37
C PHE A 60 5.79 -0.69 -0.65
N ASP A 61 5.68 0.31 0.22
CA ASP A 61 6.81 0.92 0.95
C ASP A 61 7.44 -0.05 1.97
N GLY A 62 6.86 -1.25 2.13
CA GLY A 62 7.22 -2.21 3.16
C GLY A 62 6.68 -1.76 4.51
N VAL A 63 5.98 -2.65 5.22
CA VAL A 63 5.67 -2.38 6.63
C VAL A 63 7.02 -2.32 7.34
N PRO A 64 7.40 -1.19 8.00
CA PRO A 64 8.63 -1.14 8.75
C PRO A 64 8.57 -2.28 9.75
N THR A 65 9.56 -3.16 9.70
CA THR A 65 9.60 -4.28 10.64
C THR A 65 9.59 -3.69 12.06
N PRO A 66 8.95 -4.35 13.04
CA PRO A 66 8.81 -3.79 14.38
C PRO A 66 10.14 -3.32 15.03
N GLY A 67 11.30 -3.80 14.54
CA GLY A 67 12.64 -3.39 15.00
C GLY A 67 13.18 -2.08 14.44
N GLU A 68 12.71 -1.59 13.29
CA GLU A 68 13.24 -0.34 12.68
C GLU A 68 12.63 0.93 13.27
N ARG A 69 11.45 0.80 13.91
CA ARG A 69 10.75 1.94 14.54
C ARG A 69 11.44 2.46 15.80
N GLU A 70 12.31 1.65 16.42
CA GLU A 70 13.01 2.02 17.65
C GLU A 70 14.17 3.02 17.38
N HIS A 71 14.76 2.99 16.18
CA HIS A 71 15.89 3.87 15.82
C HIS A 71 15.48 5.29 15.37
N MET A 72 14.18 5.56 15.17
CA MET A 72 13.68 6.90 14.80
C MET A 72 13.23 7.76 16.00
N ARG A 73 13.35 7.29 17.24
CA ARG A 73 13.28 8.17 18.42
C ARG A 73 14.66 8.79 18.63
N LYS A 74 14.93 9.92 17.96
CA LYS A 74 16.11 10.73 18.30
C LYS A 74 16.02 11.15 19.78
N PRO A 75 17.06 10.96 20.59
CA PRO A 75 17.13 11.62 21.89
C PRO A 75 17.30 13.13 21.67
N SER A 76 16.70 13.87 22.60
CA SER A 76 16.54 15.33 22.68
C SER A 76 17.81 16.14 22.52
#